data_AF-A0A841IVY3-F1
#
_entry.id   AF-A0A841IVY3-F1
#
_cell.length_a   1.000
_cell.length_b   1.000
_cell.length_c   1.000
_cell.angle_alpha   90.00
_cell.angle_beta   90.00
_cell.angle_gamma   90.00
#
_symmetry.space_group_name_H-M   'P 1'
#
loop_
_entity.id
_entity.type
_entity.pdbx_description
1 polymer ?
#
loop_
_entity_poly.entity_id
_entity_poly.type
_entity_poly.pdbx_seq_one_letter_code
_entity_poly.pdbx_strand_id
1 'polypeptide(L)'
;MSQPLMPHATACWLIENTGLSFSQIAEFCGLHILEVQAIADDTASIKYTPRDPVRAHELTVEEIHRGEADPDYVLKISKGSEPVRRTKGPRYTPVSKRQDKPDGIAWILRNHPEISDGAIGKLIGTTRTTIAAIRDRSHWNIANIVPKDPVTLGLCSQRELDAIVAKAAKKAGLEAPTDVRLDGARAALIEELRRERDDAARVADEGEVPVPEYRSEADRLFDTPARD
;
A
#
# COMPACT_ATOMS: atom_id res chain seq x y z
N MET A 1 -17.17 15.17 9.64
CA MET A 1 -17.40 13.98 10.48
C MET A 1 -17.13 12.74 9.63
N SER A 2 -16.62 11.66 10.22
CA SER A 2 -16.36 10.41 9.50
C SER A 2 -17.66 9.64 9.32
N GLN A 3 -17.98 9.25 8.08
CA GLN A 3 -19.20 8.53 7.71
C GLN A 3 -18.90 7.04 7.48
N PRO A 4 -19.90 6.15 7.67
CA PRO A 4 -19.77 4.73 7.35
C PRO A 4 -19.50 4.52 5.85
N LEU A 5 -18.81 3.42 5.51
CA LEU A 5 -18.34 3.16 4.14
C LEU A 5 -19.50 2.98 3.13
N MET A 6 -20.62 2.43 3.59
CA MET A 6 -21.82 2.17 2.77
C MET A 6 -23.06 2.74 3.48
N PRO A 7 -23.31 4.06 3.42
CA PRO A 7 -24.28 4.73 4.29
C PRO A 7 -25.72 4.25 4.14
N HIS A 8 -26.17 3.93 2.92
CA HIS A 8 -27.53 3.42 2.67
C HIS A 8 -27.74 2.00 3.20
N ALA A 9 -26.73 1.13 3.01
CA ALA A 9 -26.77 -0.24 3.50
C ALA A 9 -26.68 -0.31 5.03
N THR A 10 -25.86 0.58 5.62
CA THR A 10 -25.74 0.73 7.07
C THR A 10 -27.03 1.29 7.69
N ALA A 11 -27.64 2.31 7.06
CA ALA A 11 -28.92 2.86 7.52
C ALA A 11 -30.04 1.81 7.51
N CYS A 12 -30.17 1.04 6.43
CA CYS A 12 -31.13 -0.06 6.34
C CYS A 12 -30.96 -1.08 7.48
N TRP A 13 -29.72 -1.47 7.78
CA TRP A 13 -29.45 -2.36 8.91
C TRP A 13 -29.80 -1.73 10.26
N LEU A 14 -29.46 -0.46 10.50
CA LEU A 14 -29.75 0.23 11.76
C LEU A 14 -31.25 0.38 12.00
N ILE A 15 -32.04 0.70 10.96
CA ILE A 15 -33.51 0.81 11.05
C ILE A 15 -34.13 -0.52 11.48
N GLU A 16 -33.65 -1.64 10.94
CA GLU A 16 -34.22 -2.97 11.21
C GLU A 16 -33.75 -3.58 12.54
N ASN A 17 -32.56 -3.23 13.02
CA ASN A 17 -31.87 -3.96 14.10
C ASN A 17 -31.64 -3.13 15.37
N THR A 18 -32.05 -1.86 15.42
CA THR A 18 -31.84 -0.96 16.58
C THR A 18 -33.06 -0.10 16.87
N GLY A 19 -33.14 0.44 18.10
CA GLY A 19 -34.15 1.42 18.52
C GLY A 19 -33.77 2.88 18.29
N LEU A 20 -32.81 3.17 17.41
CA LEU A 20 -32.32 4.52 17.16
C LEU A 20 -33.34 5.38 16.41
N SER A 21 -33.34 6.69 16.69
CA SER A 21 -34.19 7.64 15.97
C SER A 21 -33.70 7.88 14.53
N PHE A 22 -34.62 8.24 13.63
CA PHE A 22 -34.26 8.55 12.25
C PHE A 22 -33.29 9.72 12.11
N SER A 23 -33.33 10.69 13.03
CA SER A 23 -32.35 11.80 13.10
C SER A 23 -30.95 11.29 13.44
N GLN A 24 -30.83 10.39 14.42
CA GLN A 24 -29.53 9.79 14.78
C GLN A 24 -28.95 8.97 13.64
N ILE A 25 -29.77 8.17 12.95
CA ILE A 25 -29.34 7.37 11.79
C ILE A 25 -28.94 8.29 10.63
N ALA A 26 -29.70 9.36 10.37
CA ALA A 26 -29.40 10.35 9.34
C ALA A 26 -28.05 11.05 9.60
N GLU A 27 -27.81 11.51 10.83
CA GLU A 27 -26.57 12.16 11.22
C GLU A 27 -25.36 11.21 11.13
N PHE A 28 -25.51 9.97 11.64
CA PHE A 28 -24.45 8.97 11.61
C PHE A 28 -24.08 8.54 10.18
N CYS A 29 -25.08 8.24 9.35
CA CYS A 29 -24.86 7.82 7.96
C CYS A 29 -24.59 8.99 7.01
N GLY A 30 -24.80 10.23 7.44
CA GLY A 30 -24.69 11.42 6.58
C GLY A 30 -25.74 11.48 5.48
N LEU A 31 -26.93 10.95 5.75
CA LEU A 31 -28.08 10.94 4.84
C LEU A 31 -29.10 11.99 5.28
N HIS A 32 -29.95 12.42 4.36
CA HIS A 32 -31.09 13.26 4.72
C HIS A 32 -32.15 12.41 5.45
N ILE A 33 -32.87 13.01 6.41
CA ILE A 33 -33.89 12.30 7.20
C ILE A 33 -34.98 11.66 6.31
N LEU A 34 -35.35 12.32 5.20
CA LEU A 34 -36.31 11.80 4.21
C LEU A 34 -35.79 10.53 3.49
N GLU A 35 -34.47 10.42 3.30
CA GLU A 35 -33.87 9.22 2.71
C GLU A 35 -33.94 8.04 3.69
N VAL A 36 -33.69 8.31 4.98
CA VAL A 36 -33.83 7.31 6.06
C VAL A 36 -35.28 6.85 6.19
N GLN A 37 -36.25 7.77 6.12
CA GLN A 37 -37.68 7.45 6.11
C GLN A 37 -38.07 6.62 4.88
N ALA A 38 -37.60 6.99 3.69
CA ALA A 38 -37.87 6.22 2.47
C ALA A 38 -37.28 4.79 2.49
N ILE A 39 -36.17 4.60 3.20
CA ILE A 39 -35.61 3.26 3.49
C ILE A 39 -36.50 2.51 4.48
N ALA A 40 -36.98 3.16 5.55
CA ALA A 40 -37.88 2.54 6.53
C ALA A 40 -39.24 2.15 5.91
N ASP A 41 -39.77 2.95 5.00
CA ASP A 41 -41.04 2.73 4.29
C ASP A 41 -40.93 1.69 3.15
N ASP A 42 -39.84 0.95 3.09
CA ASP A 42 -39.57 -0.12 2.12
C ASP A 42 -39.57 0.31 0.63
N THR A 43 -39.58 1.63 0.39
CA THR A 43 -39.61 2.20 -0.96
C THR A 43 -38.21 2.15 -1.62
N ALA A 44 -37.16 2.05 -0.80
CA ALA A 44 -35.75 1.98 -1.23
C ALA A 44 -35.03 0.67 -0.84
N SER A 45 -35.58 -0.15 0.07
CA SER A 45 -34.90 -1.33 0.65
C SER A 45 -34.55 -2.41 -0.35
N ILE A 46 -35.30 -2.53 -1.46
CA ILE A 46 -35.03 -3.51 -2.53
C ILE A 46 -33.64 -3.29 -3.16
N LYS A 47 -33.09 -2.08 -3.07
CA LYS A 47 -31.84 -1.71 -3.76
C LYS A 47 -30.57 -2.00 -2.97
N TYR A 48 -30.63 -2.15 -1.64
CA TYR A 48 -29.44 -2.23 -0.78
C TYR A 48 -29.45 -3.48 0.07
N THR A 49 -28.39 -4.28 -0.02
CA THR A 49 -28.17 -5.37 0.94
C THR A 49 -27.77 -4.78 2.29
N PRO A 50 -28.51 -5.03 3.39
CA PRO A 50 -28.18 -4.49 4.70
C PRO A 50 -26.75 -4.87 5.12
N ARG A 51 -26.02 -3.89 5.66
CA ARG A 51 -24.64 -4.09 6.15
C ARG A 51 -24.58 -3.78 7.63
N ASP A 52 -24.24 -4.80 8.41
CA ASP A 52 -24.02 -4.70 9.85
C ASP A 52 -22.79 -3.80 10.16
N PRO A 53 -22.98 -2.63 10.79
CA PRO A 53 -21.89 -1.70 11.13
C PRO A 53 -21.05 -2.19 12.32
N VAL A 54 -21.57 -3.10 13.15
CA VAL A 54 -20.83 -3.71 14.26
C VAL A 54 -19.82 -4.72 13.72
N ARG A 55 -20.26 -5.59 12.81
CA ARG A 55 -19.36 -6.52 12.09
C ARG A 55 -18.36 -5.80 11.19
N ALA A 56 -18.73 -4.63 10.69
CA ALA A 56 -17.83 -3.77 9.93
C ALA A 56 -16.78 -3.05 10.81
N HIS A 57 -16.89 -3.15 12.14
CA HIS A 57 -16.09 -2.41 13.11
C HIS A 57 -16.22 -0.88 12.99
N GLU A 58 -17.34 -0.40 12.44
CA GLU A 58 -17.67 1.02 12.29
C GLU A 58 -18.44 1.53 13.52
N LEU A 59 -19.21 0.66 14.20
CA LEU A 59 -19.89 0.91 15.48
C LEU A 59 -19.59 -0.19 16.48
N THR A 60 -19.76 0.10 17.77
CA THR A 60 -19.79 -0.92 18.82
C THR A 60 -21.21 -1.06 19.37
N VAL A 61 -21.50 -2.22 19.97
CA VAL A 61 -22.82 -2.48 20.57
C VAL A 61 -23.09 -1.50 21.72
N GLU A 62 -22.06 -1.14 22.48
CA GLU A 62 -22.15 -0.17 23.58
C GLU A 62 -22.41 1.26 23.07
N GLU A 63 -21.99 1.60 21.85
CA GLU A 63 -22.32 2.88 21.22
C GLU A 63 -23.79 2.91 20.79
N ILE A 64 -24.31 1.81 20.23
CA ILE A 64 -25.73 1.69 19.86
C ILE A 64 -26.61 1.83 21.10
N HIS A 65 -26.32 1.12 22.19
CA HIS A 65 -27.10 1.22 23.42
C HIS A 65 -27.10 2.61 24.05
N ARG A 66 -26.00 3.37 23.91
CA ARG A 66 -25.97 4.78 24.34
C ARG A 66 -26.89 5.65 23.49
N GLY A 67 -26.93 5.42 22.19
CA GLY A 67 -27.86 6.11 21.29
C GLY A 67 -29.32 5.73 21.50
N GLU A 68 -29.62 4.47 21.85
CA GLU A 68 -30.98 4.01 22.16
C GLU A 68 -31.51 4.60 23.48
N ALA A 69 -30.62 4.87 24.44
CA ALA A 69 -30.99 5.44 25.74
C ALA A 69 -31.26 6.96 25.69
N ASP A 70 -30.69 7.66 24.70
CA ASP A 70 -30.77 9.11 24.57
C ASP A 70 -30.98 9.51 23.09
N PRO A 71 -32.19 9.97 22.70
CA PRO A 71 -32.48 10.39 21.32
C PRO A 71 -31.63 11.55 20.80
N ASP A 72 -31.09 12.40 21.70
CA ASP A 72 -30.24 13.55 21.34
C ASP A 72 -28.75 13.15 21.23
N TYR A 73 -28.43 11.89 21.52
CA TYR A 73 -27.06 11.40 21.48
C TYR A 73 -26.56 11.20 20.04
N VAL A 74 -25.40 11.82 19.74
CA VAL A 74 -24.72 11.70 18.45
C VAL A 74 -23.76 10.51 18.46
N LEU A 75 -24.07 9.50 17.65
CA LEU A 75 -23.27 8.29 17.50
C LEU A 75 -21.86 8.59 16.96
N LYS A 76 -20.86 7.96 17.58
CA LYS A 76 -19.45 8.12 17.18
C LYS A 76 -18.97 6.89 16.42
N ILE A 77 -18.46 7.11 15.21
CA ILE A 77 -17.83 6.07 14.42
C ILE A 77 -16.52 5.61 15.09
N SER A 78 -16.42 4.31 15.33
CA SER A 78 -15.17 3.68 15.68
C SER A 78 -14.32 3.60 14.41
N LYS A 79 -13.05 4.01 14.48
CA LYS A 79 -12.12 3.79 13.36
C LYS A 79 -11.94 2.27 13.21
N GLY A 80 -12.68 1.69 12.26
CA GLY A 80 -12.58 0.27 11.92
C GLY A 80 -11.15 -0.10 11.60
N SER A 81 -10.76 -1.32 12.02
CA SER A 81 -9.44 -1.85 11.71
C SER A 81 -9.22 -1.84 10.20
N GLU A 82 -8.04 -1.38 9.79
CA GLU A 82 -7.65 -1.28 8.39
C GLU A 82 -7.92 -2.63 7.70
N PRO A 83 -8.54 -2.65 6.50
CA PRO A 83 -8.97 -3.89 5.87
C PRO A 83 -7.78 -4.83 5.78
N VAL A 84 -7.91 -5.99 6.43
CA VAL A 84 -6.85 -7.01 6.49
C VAL A 84 -6.45 -7.35 5.06
N ARG A 85 -5.30 -6.83 4.62
CA ARG A 85 -4.71 -7.21 3.33
C ARG A 85 -4.53 -8.72 3.37
N ARG A 86 -5.29 -9.43 2.52
CA ARG A 86 -5.30 -10.90 2.49
C ARG A 86 -3.86 -11.40 2.36
N THR A 87 -3.32 -11.94 3.44
CA THR A 87 -1.87 -12.16 3.56
C THR A 87 -1.44 -13.54 3.08
N LYS A 88 -2.38 -14.43 2.73
CA LYS A 88 -2.06 -15.78 2.22
C LYS A 88 -3.07 -16.28 1.18
N GLY A 89 -2.56 -17.04 0.20
CA GLY A 89 -3.32 -17.72 -0.85
C GLY A 89 -2.95 -17.24 -2.27
N PRO A 90 -3.04 -18.10 -3.30
CA PRO A 90 -2.71 -17.73 -4.67
C PRO A 90 -3.50 -16.49 -5.11
N ARG A 91 -2.84 -15.54 -5.79
CA ARG A 91 -3.48 -14.31 -6.27
C ARG A 91 -4.60 -14.70 -7.23
N TYR A 92 -5.79 -14.12 -7.05
CA TYR A 92 -6.88 -14.31 -7.99
C TYR A 92 -6.49 -13.69 -9.32
N THR A 93 -6.42 -14.51 -10.37
CA THR A 93 -6.20 -14.00 -11.74
C THR A 93 -7.57 -13.73 -12.37
N PRO A 94 -7.84 -12.48 -12.78
CA PRO A 94 -9.10 -12.14 -13.45
C PRO A 94 -9.26 -12.96 -14.73
N VAL A 95 -10.51 -13.23 -15.12
CA VAL A 95 -10.86 -14.12 -16.24
C VAL A 95 -10.17 -13.70 -17.54
N SER A 96 -10.09 -12.39 -17.81
CA SER A 96 -9.41 -11.82 -18.97
C SER A 96 -7.94 -12.21 -19.09
N LYS A 97 -7.26 -12.40 -17.96
CA LYS A 97 -5.83 -12.73 -17.88
C LYS A 97 -5.55 -14.23 -17.70
N ARG A 98 -6.59 -15.09 -17.73
CA ARG A 98 -6.40 -16.55 -17.59
C ARG A 98 -5.77 -17.19 -18.81
N GLN A 99 -6.01 -16.63 -20.00
CA GLN A 99 -5.43 -17.10 -21.26
C GLN A 99 -3.91 -16.84 -21.31
N ASP A 100 -3.42 -15.85 -20.57
CA ASP A 100 -1.99 -15.51 -20.50
C ASP A 100 -1.20 -16.41 -19.52
N LYS A 101 -1.88 -17.21 -18.70
CA LYS A 101 -1.21 -18.07 -17.70
C LYS A 101 -0.26 -19.10 -18.32
N PRO A 102 -0.65 -19.82 -19.39
CA PRO A 102 0.25 -20.80 -20.01
C PRO A 102 1.52 -20.18 -20.57
N ASP A 103 1.43 -18.97 -21.15
CA ASP A 103 2.57 -18.19 -21.64
C ASP A 103 3.55 -17.85 -20.51
N GLY A 104 3.02 -17.37 -19.37
CA GLY A 104 3.83 -17.08 -18.18
C GLY A 104 4.48 -18.31 -17.57
N ILE A 105 3.77 -19.43 -17.50
CA ILE A 105 4.32 -20.71 -16.99
C ILE A 105 5.43 -21.20 -17.91
N ALA A 106 5.24 -21.15 -19.23
CA ALA A 106 6.23 -21.60 -20.19
C ALA A 106 7.51 -20.74 -20.14
N TRP A 107 7.38 -19.44 -19.85
CA TRP A 107 8.53 -18.56 -19.62
C TRP A 107 9.31 -18.94 -18.35
N ILE A 108 8.62 -19.20 -17.24
CA ILE A 108 9.29 -19.62 -16.00
C ILE A 108 10.00 -20.95 -16.20
N LEU A 109 9.35 -21.94 -16.81
CA LEU A 109 9.96 -23.25 -17.07
C LEU A 109 11.19 -23.17 -17.98
N ARG A 110 11.24 -22.18 -18.88
CA ARG A 110 12.37 -21.95 -19.80
C ARG A 110 13.52 -21.19 -19.13
N ASN A 111 13.23 -20.11 -18.42
CA ASN A 111 14.26 -19.20 -17.91
C ASN A 111 14.71 -19.52 -16.47
N HIS A 112 13.83 -20.13 -15.68
CA HIS A 112 14.04 -20.43 -14.27
C HIS A 112 13.65 -21.89 -13.92
N PRO A 113 14.35 -22.89 -14.50
CA PRO A 113 14.07 -24.31 -14.22
C PRO A 113 14.28 -24.69 -12.74
N GLU A 114 15.02 -23.90 -11.97
CA GLU A 114 15.24 -24.06 -10.52
C GLU A 114 13.97 -23.83 -9.68
N ILE A 115 12.94 -23.17 -10.22
CA ILE A 115 11.71 -22.87 -9.50
C ILE A 115 10.79 -24.10 -9.45
N SER A 116 10.47 -24.56 -8.23
CA SER A 116 9.53 -25.67 -8.01
C SER A 116 8.09 -25.35 -8.46
N ASP A 117 7.35 -26.37 -8.92
CA ASP A 117 5.95 -26.28 -9.35
C ASP A 117 5.03 -25.68 -8.28
N GLY A 118 5.32 -25.96 -7.00
CA GLY A 118 4.58 -25.40 -5.88
C GLY A 118 4.76 -23.88 -5.73
N ALA A 119 5.92 -23.34 -6.13
CA ALA A 119 6.17 -21.91 -6.17
C ALA A 119 5.51 -21.26 -7.39
N ILE A 120 5.60 -21.89 -8.57
CA ILE A 120 4.91 -21.43 -9.80
C ILE A 120 3.39 -21.34 -9.57
N GLY A 121 2.80 -22.37 -8.95
CA GLY A 121 1.38 -22.41 -8.64
C GLY A 121 0.93 -21.28 -7.71
N LYS A 122 1.76 -20.90 -6.74
CA LYS A 122 1.48 -19.77 -5.82
C LYS A 122 1.66 -18.42 -6.49
N LEU A 123 2.65 -18.28 -7.37
CA LEU A 123 2.99 -17.04 -8.07
C LEU A 123 1.91 -16.66 -9.10
N ILE A 124 1.56 -17.59 -9.99
CA ILE A 124 0.63 -17.35 -11.11
C ILE A 124 -0.82 -17.65 -10.73
N GLY A 125 -1.06 -18.46 -9.69
CA GLY A 125 -2.40 -18.93 -9.34
C GLY A 125 -2.90 -20.01 -10.29
N THR A 126 -2.10 -21.07 -10.47
CA THR A 126 -2.40 -22.22 -11.33
C THR A 126 -2.25 -23.53 -10.56
N THR A 127 -2.69 -24.65 -11.15
CA THR A 127 -2.55 -25.98 -10.56
C THR A 127 -1.26 -26.65 -11.03
N ARG A 128 -0.76 -27.60 -10.20
CA ARG A 128 0.40 -28.45 -10.57
C ARG A 128 0.14 -29.27 -11.84
N THR A 129 -1.09 -29.69 -12.07
CA THR A 129 -1.50 -30.44 -13.27
C THR A 129 -1.33 -29.61 -14.54
N THR A 130 -1.70 -28.32 -14.51
CA THR A 130 -1.50 -27.43 -15.66
C THR A 130 -0.01 -27.17 -15.92
N ILE A 131 0.80 -27.02 -14.88
CA ILE A 131 2.25 -26.84 -15.01
C ILE A 131 2.89 -28.06 -15.66
N ALA A 132 2.54 -29.27 -15.18
CA ALA A 132 3.02 -30.53 -15.77
C ALA A 132 2.60 -30.66 -17.24
N ALA A 133 1.34 -30.36 -17.58
CA ALA A 133 0.88 -30.41 -18.96
C ALA A 133 1.64 -29.46 -19.91
N ILE A 134 2.09 -28.31 -19.42
CA ILE A 134 2.91 -27.38 -20.21
C ILE A 134 4.35 -27.90 -20.34
N ARG A 135 4.92 -28.46 -19.27
CA ARG A 135 6.25 -29.08 -19.28
C ARG A 135 6.32 -30.26 -20.26
N ASP A 136 5.31 -31.13 -20.20
CA ASP A 136 5.22 -32.35 -21.01
C ASP A 136 4.64 -32.08 -22.41
N ARG A 137 4.38 -30.80 -22.74
CA ARG A 137 3.81 -30.36 -24.02
C ARG A 137 2.47 -31.02 -24.36
N SER A 138 1.70 -31.45 -23.36
CA SER A 138 0.39 -32.10 -23.48
C SER A 138 -0.79 -31.15 -23.23
N HIS A 139 -0.54 -29.86 -23.00
CA HIS A 139 -1.59 -28.85 -22.91
C HIS A 139 -2.33 -28.74 -24.25
N TRP A 140 -3.66 -28.66 -24.21
CA TRP A 140 -4.51 -28.62 -25.42
C TRP A 140 -4.13 -27.48 -26.39
N ASN A 141 -3.62 -26.35 -25.87
CA ASN A 141 -3.21 -25.19 -26.67
C ASN A 141 -1.69 -25.07 -26.86
N ILE A 142 -0.92 -26.16 -26.71
CA ILE A 142 0.56 -26.09 -26.68
C ILE A 142 1.18 -25.45 -27.93
N ALA A 143 0.52 -25.56 -29.09
CA ALA A 143 0.99 -24.99 -30.35
C ALA A 143 1.02 -23.46 -30.35
N ASN A 144 0.14 -22.81 -29.58
CA ASN A 144 -0.01 -21.35 -29.56
C ASN A 144 0.64 -20.71 -28.32
N ILE A 145 1.22 -21.49 -27.41
CA ILE A 145 1.86 -20.96 -26.20
C ILE A 145 3.17 -20.29 -26.58
N VAL A 146 3.29 -18.99 -26.26
CA VAL A 146 4.51 -18.21 -26.48
C VAL A 146 5.06 -17.78 -25.13
N PRO A 147 6.26 -18.24 -24.74
CA PRO A 147 6.87 -17.86 -23.48
C PRO A 147 7.05 -16.33 -23.35
N LYS A 148 6.28 -15.73 -22.44
CA LYS A 148 6.32 -14.30 -22.13
C LYS A 148 6.48 -14.10 -20.63
N ASP A 149 7.18 -13.04 -20.27
CA ASP A 149 7.48 -12.74 -18.86
C ASP A 149 6.18 -12.52 -18.06
N PRO A 150 5.95 -13.28 -16.97
CA PRO A 150 4.75 -13.16 -16.15
C PRO A 150 4.55 -11.78 -15.51
N VAL A 151 5.61 -10.98 -15.36
CA VAL A 151 5.52 -9.59 -14.88
C VAL A 151 4.91 -8.70 -15.96
N THR A 152 5.38 -8.83 -17.21
CA THR A 152 4.84 -8.07 -18.36
C THR A 152 3.38 -8.42 -18.66
N LEU A 153 2.98 -9.66 -18.40
CA LEU A 153 1.60 -10.12 -18.53
C LEU A 153 0.68 -9.60 -17.41
N GLY A 154 1.26 -9.07 -16.32
CA GLY A 154 0.55 -8.60 -15.13
C GLY A 154 0.08 -9.73 -14.22
N LEU A 155 0.72 -10.91 -14.27
CA LEU A 155 0.38 -12.07 -13.45
C LEU A 155 1.03 -12.01 -12.06
N CYS A 156 2.25 -11.48 -11.98
CA CYS A 156 2.98 -11.23 -10.73
C CYS A 156 3.69 -9.87 -10.76
N SER A 157 4.14 -9.41 -9.59
CA SER A 157 5.02 -8.25 -9.50
C SER A 157 6.49 -8.67 -9.62
N GLN A 158 7.34 -7.73 -10.06
CA GLN A 158 8.79 -7.95 -10.15
C GLN A 158 9.37 -8.46 -8.82
N ARG A 159 9.00 -7.81 -7.71
CA ARG A 159 9.47 -8.16 -6.37
C ARG A 159 9.12 -9.61 -5.98
N GLU A 160 7.96 -10.11 -6.41
CA GLU A 160 7.55 -11.48 -6.13
C GLU A 160 8.33 -12.50 -6.98
N LEU A 161 8.59 -12.17 -8.25
CA LEU A 161 9.39 -13.01 -9.12
C LEU A 161 10.83 -13.11 -8.59
N ASP A 162 11.47 -11.98 -8.31
CA ASP A 162 12.84 -11.92 -7.80
C ASP A 162 12.98 -12.67 -6.47
N ALA A 163 12.01 -12.53 -5.55
CA ALA A 163 12.03 -13.23 -4.28
C ALA A 163 11.96 -14.75 -4.44
N ILE A 164 11.19 -15.25 -5.41
CA ILE A 164 11.10 -16.69 -5.69
C ILE A 164 12.35 -17.20 -6.39
N VAL A 165 12.88 -16.45 -7.36
CA VAL A 165 14.12 -16.78 -8.07
C VAL A 165 15.28 -16.84 -7.09
N ALA A 166 15.48 -15.83 -6.24
CA ALA A 166 16.55 -15.82 -5.24
C ALA A 166 16.43 -16.98 -4.24
N LYS A 167 15.21 -17.31 -3.82
CA LYS A 167 14.96 -18.46 -2.93
C LYS A 167 15.23 -19.79 -3.62
N ALA A 168 14.88 -19.92 -4.90
CA ALA A 168 15.10 -21.11 -5.69
C ALA A 168 16.60 -21.31 -6.00
N ALA A 169 17.30 -20.25 -6.41
CA ALA A 169 18.75 -20.24 -6.65
C ALA A 169 19.54 -20.65 -5.39
N LYS A 170 19.21 -20.04 -4.24
CA LYS A 170 19.81 -20.42 -2.94
C LYS A 170 19.58 -21.89 -2.59
N LYS A 171 18.40 -22.44 -2.90
CA LYS A 171 18.08 -23.85 -2.67
C LYS A 171 18.80 -24.78 -3.66
N ALA A 172 19.03 -24.32 -4.89
CA ALA A 172 19.74 -25.05 -5.93
C ALA A 172 21.28 -24.97 -5.79
N GLY A 173 21.80 -24.20 -4.82
CA GLY A 173 23.24 -24.00 -4.65
C GLY A 173 23.87 -23.12 -5.73
N LEU A 174 23.05 -22.41 -6.51
CA LEU A 174 23.50 -21.41 -7.47
C LEU A 174 23.72 -20.10 -6.71
N GLU A 175 24.97 -19.66 -6.61
CA GLU A 175 25.29 -18.29 -6.21
C GLU A 175 24.53 -17.34 -7.14
N ALA A 176 23.71 -16.45 -6.55
CA ALA A 176 22.98 -15.47 -7.33
C ALA A 176 24.00 -14.66 -8.16
N PRO A 177 23.78 -14.42 -9.46
CA PRO A 177 24.61 -13.50 -10.21
C PRO A 177 24.54 -12.14 -9.50
N THR A 178 25.57 -11.80 -8.74
CA THR A 178 25.78 -10.43 -8.28
C THR A 178 26.01 -9.62 -9.54
N ASP A 179 25.06 -8.76 -9.88
CA ASP A 179 25.20 -7.84 -11.01
C ASP A 179 26.28 -6.80 -10.66
N VAL A 180 27.53 -7.20 -10.86
CA VAL A 180 28.75 -6.42 -10.62
C VAL A 180 28.79 -5.12 -11.45
N ARG A 181 27.88 -4.93 -12.43
CA ARG A 181 27.79 -3.68 -13.20
C ARG A 181 27.32 -2.51 -12.34
N LEU A 182 26.41 -2.75 -11.39
CA LEU A 182 25.86 -1.69 -10.55
C LEU A 182 26.78 -1.32 -9.38
N ASP A 183 27.66 -2.24 -8.97
CA ASP A 183 28.60 -1.99 -7.88
C ASP A 183 29.63 -0.92 -8.25
N GLY A 184 30.11 -0.90 -9.49
CA GLY A 184 31.03 0.14 -9.98
C GLY A 184 30.39 1.53 -10.02
N ALA A 185 29.15 1.63 -10.54
CA ALA A 185 28.41 2.88 -10.59
C ALA A 185 28.03 3.40 -9.19
N ARG A 186 27.68 2.48 -8.28
CA ARG A 186 27.37 2.80 -6.88
C ARG A 186 28.61 3.25 -6.12
N ALA A 187 29.76 2.64 -6.34
CA ALA A 187 31.03 3.05 -5.74
C ALA A 187 31.46 4.44 -6.21
N ALA A 188 31.34 4.74 -7.51
CA ALA A 188 31.63 6.05 -8.07
C ALA A 188 30.74 7.15 -7.47
N LEU A 189 29.44 6.89 -7.34
CA LEU A 189 28.48 7.84 -6.74
C LEU A 189 28.76 8.10 -5.25
N ILE A 190 29.18 7.06 -4.50
CA ILE A 190 29.54 7.21 -3.08
C ILE A 190 30.79 8.08 -2.94
N GLU A 191 31.77 7.93 -3.83
CA GLU A 191 32.99 8.73 -3.82
C GLU A 191 32.72 10.21 -4.19
N GLU A 192 31.84 10.43 -5.16
CA GLU A 192 31.40 11.77 -5.56
C GLU A 192 30.69 12.49 -4.40
N LEU A 193 29.73 11.83 -3.73
CA LEU A 193 29.03 12.38 -2.57
C LEU A 193 29.97 12.66 -1.37
N ARG A 194 31.05 11.87 -1.21
CA ARG A 194 32.06 12.12 -0.18
C ARG A 194 32.87 13.38 -0.48
N ARG A 195 33.29 13.56 -1.75
CA ARG A 195 33.99 14.78 -2.18
C ARG A 195 33.14 16.02 -1.98
N GLU A 196 31.87 15.99 -2.40
CA GLU A 196 30.95 17.12 -2.18
C GLU A 196 30.82 17.49 -0.70
N ARG A 197 30.75 16.49 0.19
CA ARG A 197 30.65 16.71 1.62
C ARG A 197 31.95 17.27 2.23
N ASP A 198 33.11 16.82 1.75
CA ASP A 198 34.40 17.30 2.23
C ASP A 198 34.74 18.70 1.66
N ASP A 199 34.25 19.04 0.46
CA ASP A 199 34.30 20.38 -0.11
C ASP A 199 33.37 21.34 0.64
N ALA A 200 32.14 20.90 0.95
CA ALA A 200 31.22 21.67 1.78
C ALA A 200 31.78 21.92 3.19
N ALA A 201 32.50 20.96 3.78
CA ALA A 201 33.18 21.13 5.06
C ALA A 201 34.33 22.15 5.00
N ARG A 202 35.11 22.17 3.90
CA ARG A 202 36.17 23.16 3.69
C ARG A 202 35.63 24.56 3.47
N VAL A 203 34.56 24.71 2.68
CA VAL A 203 33.88 26.00 2.48
C VAL A 203 33.27 26.52 3.79
N ALA A 204 32.82 25.62 4.68
CA ALA A 204 32.35 26.00 6.01
C ALA A 204 33.49 26.47 6.93
N ASP A 205 34.68 25.85 6.85
CA ASP A 205 35.87 26.22 7.62
C ASP A 205 36.50 27.55 7.14
N GLU A 206 36.48 27.80 5.83
CA GLU A 206 36.94 29.06 5.21
C GLU A 206 35.98 30.25 5.47
N GLY A 207 34.78 30.00 6.02
CA GLY A 207 33.77 31.00 6.37
C GLY A 207 33.99 31.71 7.72
N GLU A 208 35.01 31.35 8.50
CA GLU A 208 35.34 32.01 9.77
C GLU A 208 36.05 33.36 9.50
N VAL A 209 35.26 34.43 9.38
CA VAL A 209 35.77 35.80 9.18
C VAL A 209 36.49 36.28 10.46
N PRO A 210 37.71 36.84 10.39
CA PRO A 210 38.42 37.32 11.57
C PRO A 210 37.67 38.51 12.18
N VAL A 211 37.38 38.42 13.49
CA VAL A 211 36.70 39.47 14.25
C VAL A 211 37.57 40.73 14.25
N PRO A 212 37.10 41.87 13.70
CA PRO A 212 37.90 43.09 13.72
C PRO A 212 37.91 43.69 15.13
N GLU A 213 39.10 44.03 15.63
CA GLU A 213 39.28 44.80 16.86
C GLU A 213 38.64 46.18 16.72
N TYR A 214 37.44 46.36 17.27
CA TYR A 214 36.79 47.66 17.38
C TYR A 214 37.45 48.46 18.50
N ARG A 215 38.42 49.32 18.15
CA ARG A 215 38.85 50.40 19.04
C ARG A 215 37.70 51.40 19.17
N SER A 216 37.10 51.48 20.36
CA SER A 216 35.90 52.26 20.59
C SER A 216 36.11 53.75 20.30
N GLU A 217 35.09 54.43 19.78
CA GLU A 217 35.11 55.88 19.53
C GLU A 217 35.35 56.70 20.81
N ALA A 218 35.17 56.11 21.99
CA ALA A 218 35.49 56.73 23.27
C ALA A 218 37.00 57.01 23.43
N ASP A 219 37.88 56.15 22.87
CA ASP A 219 39.34 56.36 22.92
C ASP A 219 39.80 57.56 22.08
N ARG A 220 39.01 57.95 21.07
CA ARG A 220 39.34 59.07 20.17
C ARG A 220 38.87 60.42 20.70
N LEU A 221 37.96 60.43 21.68
CA LEU A 221 37.33 61.65 22.20
C LEU A 221 38.11 62.33 23.33
N PHE A 222 39.10 61.65 23.92
CA PHE A 222 39.94 62.20 24.99
C PHE A 222 41.30 62.72 24.53
N ASP A 223 41.63 62.61 23.23
CA ASP A 223 42.88 63.11 22.67
C ASP A 223 42.67 64.49 22.04
N THR A 224 42.42 65.50 22.88
CA THR A 224 42.40 66.91 22.44
C THR A 224 43.71 67.57 22.89
N PRO A 225 44.55 68.09 21.98
CA PRO A 225 45.73 68.84 22.37
C PRO A 225 45.33 70.22 22.92
N ALA A 226 45.81 70.56 24.11
CA ALA A 226 45.72 71.89 24.69
C ALA A 226 46.34 72.93 23.73
N ARG A 227 45.62 74.02 23.47
CA ARG A 227 46.16 75.20 22.79
C ARG A 227 46.41 76.30 23.83
N ASP A 228 47.65 76.81 23.83
CA ASP A 228 48.07 78.07 24.46
C ASP A 228 47.35 79.29 23.86
#